data_AF-A0A251RYU1-F1
#
_entry.id   AF-A0A251RYU1-F1
#
_cell.length_a   1.000
_cell.length_b   1.000
_cell.length_c   1.000
_cell.angle_alpha   90.00
_cell.angle_beta   90.00
_cell.angle_gamma   90.00
#
_symmetry.space_group_name_H-M   'P 1'
#
loop_
_entity.id
_entity.type
_entity.pdbx_description
1 polymer ?
#
loop_
_entity_poly.entity_id
_entity_poly.type
_entity_poly.pdbx_seq_one_letter_code
_entity_poly.pdbx_strand_id
1 'polypeptide(L)'
;MKYNDISHFSHPQHRLKPAYTEVPFKCDGCKEVGIGSNYKCTTCNYDLHVHCALPSPSITHPFYTKCSFQFLSRPPGPIARYCNACEKAVSGFVYHCKLCGFDLHPCCAKLPTMLDDGEVELYLYRKVGSACHRCGRKGRSWSYRSKCKKYNLHVACVKEMLVESWHEIYFGRGGVSGDLCGKNGKLETRIPSLKGTLESYHHNHHHQSKGKVKKCCEMAGLAMQFVISAVLGDPTTLIAGVVGSLMSR
;
A
#
# COMPACT_ATOMS: atom_id res chain seq x y z
N MET A 1 -6.54 -14.86 15.83
CA MET A 1 -5.30 -14.76 16.64
C MET A 1 -5.47 -13.56 17.57
N LYS A 2 -5.34 -13.73 18.89
CA LYS A 2 -5.41 -12.58 19.83
C LYS A 2 -4.08 -11.85 19.77
N TYR A 3 -4.09 -10.59 19.34
CA TYR A 3 -2.89 -9.74 19.38
C TYR A 3 -2.69 -9.24 20.82
N ASN A 4 -1.47 -9.38 21.33
CA ASN A 4 -1.08 -8.92 22.67
C ASN A 4 -0.08 -7.76 22.56
N ASP A 5 0.06 -7.01 23.65
CA ASP A 5 1.10 -6.00 23.79
C ASP A 5 2.50 -6.60 23.66
N ILE A 6 3.40 -5.92 22.97
CA ILE A 6 4.77 -6.40 22.69
C ILE A 6 5.84 -5.43 23.19
N SER A 7 7.01 -5.96 23.54
CA SER A 7 8.25 -5.16 23.60
C SER A 7 8.92 -5.23 22.23
N HIS A 8 9.29 -4.08 21.67
CA HIS A 8 9.83 -4.00 20.32
C HIS A 8 11.26 -3.46 20.32
N PHE A 9 12.16 -4.10 19.57
CA PHE A 9 13.61 -3.82 19.61
C PHE A 9 13.97 -2.38 19.21
N SER A 10 13.18 -1.71 18.37
CA SER A 10 13.45 -0.33 17.95
C SER A 10 12.74 0.71 18.80
N HIS A 11 11.92 0.28 19.75
CA HIS A 11 11.29 1.14 20.76
C HIS A 11 11.22 0.40 22.11
N PRO A 12 12.37 0.10 22.74
CA PRO A 12 12.43 -0.75 23.93
C PRO A 12 11.90 -0.08 25.20
N GLN A 13 11.72 1.25 25.21
CA GLN A 13 11.32 2.01 26.39
C GLN A 13 9.86 1.78 26.78
N HIS A 14 8.99 1.49 25.81
CA HIS A 14 7.57 1.28 26.02
C HIS A 14 7.05 0.07 25.25
N ARG A 15 6.01 -0.55 25.79
CA ARG A 15 5.28 -1.60 25.08
C ARG A 15 4.42 -1.00 23.97
N LEU A 16 4.33 -1.71 22.85
CA LEU A 16 3.41 -1.39 21.77
C LEU A 16 2.14 -2.22 21.93
N LYS A 17 0.99 -1.58 21.80
CA LYS A 17 -0.32 -2.23 21.85
C LYS A 17 -0.87 -2.43 20.44
N PRO A 18 -1.57 -3.53 20.17
CA PRO A 18 -2.32 -3.66 18.94
C PRO A 18 -3.42 -2.58 18.90
N ALA A 19 -3.57 -1.95 17.74
CA ALA A 19 -4.59 -0.95 17.50
C ALA A 19 -5.12 -1.05 16.07
N TYR A 20 -6.18 -0.31 15.79
CA TYR A 20 -6.79 -0.17 14.48
C TYR A 20 -7.05 1.30 14.21
N THR A 21 -6.72 1.78 13.00
CA THR A 21 -6.95 3.17 12.61
C THR A 21 -7.51 3.25 11.20
N GLU A 22 -8.60 4.00 11.03
CA GLU A 22 -9.13 4.38 9.71
C GLU A 22 -8.43 5.63 9.15
N VAL A 23 -7.57 6.26 9.95
CA VAL A 23 -6.73 7.38 9.53
C VAL A 23 -5.35 6.85 9.14
N PRO A 24 -4.76 7.33 8.03
CA PRO A 24 -3.43 6.93 7.62
C PRO A 24 -2.38 7.30 8.67
N PHE A 25 -1.37 6.46 8.82
CA PHE A 25 -0.23 6.71 9.70
C PHE A 25 1.08 6.40 8.98
N LYS A 26 2.15 7.05 9.41
CA LYS A 26 3.51 6.75 8.92
C LYS A 26 4.16 5.72 9.84
N CYS A 27 4.54 4.57 9.31
CA CYS A 27 5.22 3.55 10.08
C CYS A 27 6.64 3.99 10.46
N ASP A 28 6.96 4.03 11.76
CA ASP A 28 8.29 4.40 12.25
C ASP A 28 9.37 3.35 11.95
N GLY A 29 8.98 2.13 11.61
CA GLY A 29 9.89 1.05 11.22
C GLY A 29 10.35 1.20 9.77
N CYS A 30 9.45 0.94 8.81
CA CYS A 30 9.78 0.92 7.38
C CYS A 30 9.64 2.28 6.68
N LYS A 31 9.11 3.30 7.37
CA LYS A 31 8.86 4.66 6.88
C LYS A 31 7.80 4.80 5.78
N GLU A 32 7.11 3.72 5.46
CA GLU A 32 5.96 3.71 4.55
C GLU A 32 4.66 4.03 5.30
N VAL A 33 3.66 4.52 4.58
CA VAL A 33 2.33 4.77 5.14
C VAL A 33 1.55 3.46 5.28
N GLY A 34 0.70 3.38 6.30
CA GLY A 34 -0.27 2.32 6.48
C GLY A 34 -1.63 2.84 6.92
N ILE A 35 -2.60 1.94 6.86
CA ILE A 35 -3.95 2.10 7.42
C ILE A 35 -4.39 0.78 8.04
N GLY A 36 -5.36 0.84 8.94
CA GLY A 36 -5.96 -0.33 9.57
C GLY A 36 -5.19 -0.84 10.77
N SER A 37 -5.05 -2.17 10.84
CA SER A 37 -4.39 -2.86 11.95
C SER A 37 -2.92 -2.43 12.06
N ASN A 38 -2.52 -1.98 13.24
CA ASN A 38 -1.16 -1.53 13.53
C ASN A 38 -0.76 -1.85 14.98
N TYR A 39 0.48 -1.51 15.32
CA TYR A 39 0.97 -1.50 16.71
C TYR A 39 1.39 -0.10 17.08
N LYS A 40 0.88 0.42 18.19
CA LYS A 40 1.08 1.80 18.62
C LYS A 40 1.56 1.88 20.06
N CYS A 41 2.46 2.82 20.34
CA CYS A 41 2.75 3.25 21.69
C CYS A 41 1.71 4.27 22.16
N THR A 42 1.12 4.10 23.35
CA THR A 42 0.18 5.09 23.90
C THR A 42 0.87 6.31 24.50
N THR A 43 2.17 6.22 24.79
CA THR A 43 2.97 7.27 25.42
C THR A 43 3.74 8.10 24.41
N CYS A 44 4.19 7.46 23.33
CA CYS A 44 4.96 8.09 22.26
C CYS A 44 4.16 8.10 20.96
N ASN A 45 4.42 9.06 20.08
CA ASN A 45 3.91 9.03 18.71
C ASN A 45 4.73 8.02 17.88
N TYR A 46 4.55 6.74 18.17
CA TYR A 46 5.32 5.64 17.59
C TYR A 46 4.37 4.55 17.09
N ASP A 47 4.31 4.39 15.77
CA ASP A 47 3.36 3.52 15.08
C ASP A 47 4.10 2.57 14.14
N LEU A 48 3.74 1.28 14.16
CA LEU A 48 4.30 0.27 13.27
C LEU A 48 3.20 -0.48 12.53
N HIS A 49 3.40 -0.77 11.25
CA HIS A 49 2.63 -1.83 10.60
C HIS A 49 2.78 -3.13 11.39
N VAL A 50 1.76 -4.00 11.36
CA VAL A 50 1.82 -5.33 11.99
C VAL A 50 3.08 -6.11 11.58
N HIS A 51 3.44 -6.08 10.29
CA HIS A 51 4.65 -6.76 9.78
C HIS A 51 5.97 -6.07 10.14
N CYS A 52 5.94 -4.82 10.59
CA CYS A 52 7.11 -4.13 11.14
C CYS A 52 7.23 -4.36 12.67
N ALA A 53 6.09 -4.55 13.34
CA ALA A 53 6.01 -4.87 14.76
C ALA A 53 6.43 -6.32 15.04
N LEU A 54 6.05 -7.23 14.15
CA LEU A 54 6.33 -8.67 14.25
C LEU A 54 7.07 -9.18 13.01
N PRO A 55 8.29 -8.71 12.72
CA PRO A 55 9.02 -9.13 11.54
C PRO A 55 9.53 -10.56 11.72
N SER A 56 9.34 -11.40 10.70
CA SER A 56 10.06 -12.67 10.61
C SER A 56 11.54 -12.39 10.35
N PRO A 57 12.50 -13.07 11.01
CA PRO A 57 13.93 -12.84 10.80
C PRO A 57 14.37 -13.03 9.34
N SER A 58 13.72 -13.95 8.63
CA SER A 58 13.90 -14.16 7.20
C SER A 58 12.58 -14.54 6.53
N ILE A 59 12.50 -14.29 5.22
CA ILE A 59 11.38 -14.67 4.36
C ILE A 59 11.86 -15.14 2.99
N THR A 60 11.03 -15.93 2.32
CA THR A 60 11.08 -16.16 0.87
C THR A 60 9.90 -15.46 0.21
N HIS A 61 10.00 -15.19 -1.09
CA HIS A 61 8.92 -14.56 -1.84
C HIS A 61 8.70 -15.27 -3.18
N PRO A 62 7.44 -15.53 -3.61
CA PRO A 62 7.14 -16.28 -4.84
C PRO A 62 7.82 -15.73 -6.11
N PHE A 63 8.01 -14.42 -6.19
CA PHE A 63 8.68 -13.79 -7.34
C PHE A 63 10.20 -13.90 -7.36
N TYR A 64 10.79 -14.39 -6.26
CA TYR A 64 12.23 -14.49 -6.05
C TYR A 64 12.57 -15.86 -5.46
N THR A 65 12.27 -16.92 -6.21
CA THR A 65 12.42 -18.32 -5.76
C THR A 65 13.84 -18.72 -5.36
N LYS A 66 14.85 -17.97 -5.81
CA LYS A 66 16.27 -18.18 -5.47
C LYS A 66 16.78 -17.25 -4.37
N CYS A 67 15.91 -16.42 -3.78
CA CYS A 67 16.29 -15.43 -2.79
C CYS A 67 15.76 -15.81 -1.41
N SER A 68 16.65 -15.73 -0.42
CA SER A 68 16.28 -15.59 0.99
C SER A 68 16.50 -14.15 1.39
N PHE A 69 15.47 -13.49 1.92
CA PHE A 69 15.56 -12.11 2.40
C PHE A 69 15.69 -12.12 3.91
N GLN A 70 16.71 -11.47 4.43
CA GLN A 70 16.91 -11.26 5.85
C GLN A 70 16.34 -9.92 6.27
N PHE A 71 15.68 -9.89 7.43
CA PHE A 71 15.20 -8.65 8.01
C PHE A 71 16.38 -7.85 8.57
N LEU A 72 16.44 -6.56 8.23
CA LEU A 72 17.39 -5.61 8.77
C LEU A 72 16.63 -4.38 9.26
N SER A 73 17.07 -3.82 10.39
CA SER A 73 16.50 -2.59 10.95
C SER A 73 16.89 -1.34 10.15
N ARG A 74 17.91 -1.44 9.30
CA ARG A 74 18.39 -0.39 8.41
C ARG A 74 18.88 -1.00 7.08
N PRO A 75 18.80 -0.26 5.96
CA PRO A 75 19.36 -0.71 4.70
C PRO A 75 20.88 -0.93 4.80
N PRO A 76 21.44 -1.93 4.09
CA PRO A 76 22.86 -2.20 4.11
C PRO A 76 23.65 -1.21 3.24
N GLY A 77 24.78 -0.74 3.77
CA GLY A 77 25.71 0.15 3.08
C GLY A 77 25.20 1.60 2.97
N PRO A 78 26.04 2.51 2.43
CA PRO A 78 25.74 3.95 2.36
C PRO A 78 24.94 4.34 1.11
N ILE A 79 24.81 3.42 0.13
CA ILE A 79 24.17 3.71 -1.15
C ILE A 79 22.65 3.67 -0.99
N ALA A 80 21.95 4.65 -1.59
CA ALA A 80 20.49 4.68 -1.63
C ALA A 80 19.93 3.39 -2.23
N ARG A 81 18.97 2.78 -1.53
CA ARG A 81 18.33 1.52 -1.93
C ARG A 81 16.85 1.75 -2.18
N TYR A 82 16.29 0.98 -3.10
CA TYR A 82 14.89 1.10 -3.52
C TYR A 82 14.21 -0.26 -3.45
N CYS A 83 12.98 -0.25 -2.99
CA CYS A 83 12.17 -1.46 -2.87
C CYS A 83 11.83 -2.00 -4.26
N ASN A 84 12.20 -3.26 -4.55
CA ASN A 84 11.94 -3.88 -5.85
C ASN A 84 10.45 -4.13 -6.15
N ALA A 85 9.58 -3.96 -5.15
CA ALA A 85 8.13 -4.09 -5.33
C ALA A 85 7.45 -2.76 -5.69
N CYS A 86 7.88 -1.64 -5.11
CA CYS A 86 7.19 -0.35 -5.21
C CYS A 86 8.06 0.82 -5.67
N GLU A 87 9.34 0.59 -5.95
CA GLU A 87 10.33 1.58 -6.39
C GLU A 87 10.57 2.77 -5.44
N LYS A 88 9.93 2.78 -4.25
CA LYS A 88 10.18 3.80 -3.23
C LYS A 88 11.47 3.51 -2.46
N ALA A 89 12.08 4.58 -1.95
CA ALA A 89 13.31 4.52 -1.19
C ALA A 89 13.13 3.68 0.08
N VAL A 90 14.15 2.91 0.42
CA VAL A 90 14.21 2.15 1.66
C VAL A 90 15.02 2.96 2.67
N SER A 91 14.34 3.52 3.67
CA SER A 91 14.94 4.41 4.68
C SER A 91 14.85 3.88 6.12
N GLY A 92 14.39 2.64 6.28
CA GLY A 92 14.24 2.00 7.58
C GLY A 92 14.25 0.48 7.46
N PHE A 93 13.30 -0.18 8.11
CA PHE A 93 13.18 -1.64 8.12
C PHE A 93 13.06 -2.19 6.69
N VAL A 94 13.82 -3.25 6.42
CA VAL A 94 13.95 -3.84 5.09
C VAL A 94 14.14 -5.35 5.17
N TYR A 95 13.59 -6.05 4.19
CA TYR A 95 13.98 -7.40 3.83
C TYR A 95 15.02 -7.33 2.71
N HIS A 96 16.25 -7.73 3.01
CA HIS A 96 17.38 -7.65 2.09
C HIS A 96 17.87 -9.04 1.69
N CYS A 97 18.01 -9.30 0.40
CA CYS A 97 18.67 -10.49 -0.10
C CYS A 97 20.15 -10.19 -0.41
N LYS A 98 21.06 -10.70 0.44
CA LYS A 98 22.51 -10.49 0.29
C LYS A 98 23.06 -10.97 -1.05
N LEU A 99 22.52 -12.07 -1.59
CA LEU A 99 23.02 -12.69 -2.83
C LEU A 99 22.66 -11.88 -4.08
N CYS A 100 21.45 -11.32 -4.13
CA CYS A 100 20.95 -10.63 -5.33
C CYS A 100 20.94 -9.11 -5.18
N GLY A 101 21.13 -8.59 -3.98
CA GLY A 101 20.99 -7.17 -3.67
C GLY A 101 19.56 -6.65 -3.75
N PHE A 102 18.54 -7.53 -3.78
CA PHE A 102 17.14 -7.12 -3.79
C PHE A 102 16.68 -6.68 -2.40
N ASP A 103 15.82 -5.67 -2.37
CA ASP A 103 15.25 -5.09 -1.17
C ASP A 103 13.73 -5.01 -1.27
N LEU A 104 13.06 -5.32 -0.16
CA LEU A 104 11.62 -5.18 -0.02
C LEU A 104 11.30 -4.49 1.30
N HIS A 105 10.41 -3.50 1.27
CA HIS A 105 9.77 -3.06 2.52
C HIS A 105 9.00 -4.23 3.15
N PRO A 106 8.93 -4.36 4.48
CA PRO A 106 8.11 -5.38 5.14
C PRO A 106 6.66 -5.40 4.68
N CYS A 107 6.02 -4.24 4.47
CA CYS A 107 4.66 -4.15 3.95
C CYS A 107 4.55 -4.63 2.50
N CYS A 108 5.54 -4.32 1.65
CA CYS A 108 5.55 -4.76 0.26
C CYS A 108 5.78 -6.26 0.11
N ALA A 109 6.61 -6.85 0.97
CA ALA A 109 6.88 -8.30 0.95
C ALA A 109 5.68 -9.16 1.35
N LYS A 110 4.66 -8.55 1.96
CA LYS A 110 3.42 -9.20 2.41
C LYS A 110 2.20 -8.83 1.57
N LEU A 111 2.40 -8.15 0.44
CA LEU A 111 1.32 -7.86 -0.49
C LEU A 111 0.62 -9.17 -0.92
N PRO A 112 -0.72 -9.23 -0.90
CA PRO A 112 -1.46 -10.40 -1.35
C PRO A 112 -1.16 -10.70 -2.82
N THR A 113 -0.95 -11.97 -3.14
CA THR A 113 -0.73 -12.42 -4.53
C THR A 113 -1.99 -12.36 -5.37
N MET A 114 -3.16 -12.41 -4.72
CA MET A 114 -4.48 -12.30 -5.32
C MET A 114 -5.37 -11.44 -4.41
N LEU A 115 -6.20 -10.60 -5.03
CA LEU A 115 -7.32 -9.90 -4.41
C LEU A 115 -8.59 -10.37 -5.13
N ASP A 116 -9.59 -10.77 -4.37
CA ASP A 116 -10.89 -11.23 -4.87
C ASP A 116 -11.98 -10.76 -3.90
N ASP A 117 -12.97 -10.06 -4.43
CA ASP A 117 -14.15 -9.56 -3.73
C ASP A 117 -15.46 -10.18 -4.26
N GLY A 118 -15.37 -11.18 -5.16
CA GLY A 118 -16.49 -11.79 -5.86
C GLY A 118 -16.87 -11.12 -7.18
N GLU A 119 -16.44 -9.89 -7.44
CA GLU A 119 -16.70 -9.14 -8.68
C GLU A 119 -15.43 -8.89 -9.51
N VAL A 120 -14.30 -8.69 -8.82
CA VAL A 120 -13.01 -8.28 -9.37
C VAL A 120 -11.90 -9.16 -8.81
N GLU A 121 -11.33 -10.00 -9.68
CA GLU A 121 -10.10 -10.74 -9.40
C GLU A 121 -8.88 -9.98 -9.94
N LEU A 122 -7.98 -9.57 -9.04
CA LEU A 122 -6.69 -8.95 -9.35
C LEU A 122 -5.55 -9.84 -8.88
N TYR A 123 -4.56 -10.04 -9.74
CA TYR A 123 -3.35 -10.80 -9.40
C TYR A 123 -2.14 -9.86 -9.37
N LEU A 124 -1.29 -10.09 -8.38
CA LEU A 124 0.00 -9.42 -8.29
C LEU A 124 0.97 -10.06 -9.28
N TYR A 125 1.71 -9.23 -10.00
CA TYR A 125 2.74 -9.63 -10.94
C TYR A 125 4.03 -8.88 -10.68
N ARG A 126 5.16 -9.59 -10.77
CA ARG A 126 6.50 -8.98 -10.67
C ARG A 126 6.77 -7.99 -11.80
N LYS A 127 6.38 -8.33 -13.03
CA LYS A 127 6.61 -7.53 -14.24
C LYS A 127 5.46 -7.75 -15.22
N VAL A 128 4.92 -6.67 -15.77
CA VAL A 128 3.83 -6.70 -16.75
C VAL A 128 4.24 -5.89 -17.98
N GLY A 129 4.00 -6.44 -19.18
CA GLY A 129 4.33 -5.77 -20.46
C GLY A 129 3.29 -4.76 -20.94
N SER A 130 2.14 -4.68 -20.26
CA SER A 130 1.07 -3.72 -20.50
C SER A 130 1.30 -2.41 -19.75
N ALA A 131 0.77 -1.30 -20.28
CA ALA A 131 0.86 0.00 -19.63
C ALA A 131 0.06 0.03 -18.32
N CYS A 132 0.52 0.81 -17.36
CA CYS A 132 -0.24 1.14 -16.16
C CYS A 132 -1.33 2.17 -16.48
N HIS A 133 -2.53 1.95 -15.97
CA HIS A 133 -3.68 2.84 -16.19
C HIS A 133 -3.50 4.22 -15.54
N ARG A 134 -2.66 4.33 -14.51
CA ARG A 134 -2.37 5.61 -13.86
C ARG A 134 -1.31 6.43 -14.61
N CYS A 135 -0.17 5.83 -14.97
CA CYS A 135 0.95 6.59 -15.52
C CYS A 135 1.17 6.43 -17.03
N GLY A 136 0.43 5.52 -17.70
CA GLY A 136 0.57 5.22 -19.13
C GLY A 136 1.86 4.50 -19.53
N ARG A 137 2.81 4.30 -18.59
CA ARG A 137 4.12 3.69 -18.84
C ARG A 137 4.11 2.19 -18.53
N LYS A 138 5.09 1.46 -19.07
CA LYS A 138 5.36 0.04 -18.77
C LYS A 138 6.47 -0.07 -17.70
N GLY A 139 6.38 -1.05 -16.80
CA GLY A 139 7.41 -1.33 -15.77
C GLY A 139 7.42 -0.32 -14.60
N ARG A 140 8.33 -0.38 -13.60
CA ARG A 140 9.36 -1.37 -13.23
C ARG A 140 9.03 -2.01 -11.86
N SER A 141 8.00 -1.53 -11.18
CA SER A 141 7.47 -2.04 -9.93
C SER A 141 6.57 -3.23 -10.18
N TRP A 142 6.17 -3.90 -9.10
CA TRP A 142 5.10 -4.88 -9.19
C TRP A 142 3.80 -4.22 -9.62
N SER A 143 2.89 -5.02 -10.16
CA SER A 143 1.60 -4.54 -10.65
C SER A 143 0.48 -5.46 -10.22
N TYR A 144 -0.65 -4.89 -9.83
CA TYR A 144 -1.91 -5.63 -9.79
C TYR A 144 -2.57 -5.57 -11.15
N ARG A 145 -2.94 -6.73 -11.68
CA ARG A 145 -3.58 -6.85 -12.99
C ARG A 145 -4.83 -7.71 -12.89
N SER A 146 -5.90 -7.28 -13.53
CA SER A 146 -7.16 -8.04 -13.53
C SER A 146 -7.06 -9.33 -14.32
N LYS A 147 -7.87 -10.31 -13.93
CA LYS A 147 -8.01 -11.59 -14.65
C LYS A 147 -8.31 -11.41 -16.13
N CYS A 148 -9.20 -10.47 -16.49
CA CYS A 148 -9.51 -10.17 -17.89
C CYS A 148 -8.44 -9.34 -18.60
N LYS A 149 -7.30 -9.07 -17.95
CA LYS A 149 -6.09 -8.43 -18.49
C LYS A 149 -6.27 -6.97 -18.95
N LYS A 150 -7.46 -6.42 -18.78
CA LYS A 150 -7.85 -5.06 -19.18
C LYS A 150 -7.46 -3.99 -18.17
N TYR A 151 -7.21 -4.35 -16.92
CA TYR A 151 -6.80 -3.40 -15.87
C TYR A 151 -5.42 -3.76 -15.33
N ASN A 152 -4.56 -2.76 -15.16
CA ASN A 152 -3.19 -2.91 -14.70
C ASN A 152 -2.73 -1.65 -13.96
N LEU A 153 -2.31 -1.79 -12.71
CA LEU A 153 -1.78 -0.70 -11.88
C LEU A 153 -0.46 -1.10 -11.23
N HIS A 154 0.54 -0.22 -11.35
CA HIS A 154 1.77 -0.34 -10.60
C HIS A 154 1.53 -0.10 -9.11
N VAL A 155 2.14 -0.91 -8.25
CA VAL A 155 2.20 -0.68 -6.79
C VAL A 155 2.83 0.69 -6.49
N ALA A 156 3.86 1.08 -7.25
CA ALA A 156 4.48 2.41 -7.12
C ALA A 156 3.48 3.54 -7.38
N CYS A 157 2.70 3.45 -8.46
CA CYS A 157 1.70 4.46 -8.80
C CYS A 157 0.59 4.53 -7.74
N VAL A 158 0.15 3.39 -7.21
CA VAL A 158 -0.85 3.37 -6.12
C VAL A 158 -0.30 4.12 -4.91
N LYS A 159 0.95 3.88 -4.52
CA LYS A 159 1.60 4.63 -3.44
C LYS A 159 1.72 6.12 -3.73
N GLU A 160 2.02 6.52 -4.97
CA GLU A 160 2.12 7.93 -5.36
C GLU A 160 0.80 8.67 -5.24
N MET A 161 -0.29 8.04 -5.66
CA MET A 161 -1.63 8.61 -5.52
C MET A 161 -1.98 8.89 -4.05
N LEU A 162 -1.48 8.05 -3.14
CA LEU A 162 -1.68 8.21 -1.71
C LEU A 162 -0.78 9.29 -1.12
N VAL A 163 0.45 9.46 -1.62
CA VAL A 163 1.32 10.59 -1.26
C VAL A 163 0.68 11.91 -1.65
N GLU A 164 0.17 12.02 -2.89
CA GLU A 164 -0.53 13.21 -3.38
C GLU A 164 -1.72 13.55 -2.48
N SER A 165 -2.44 12.54 -2.00
CA SER A 165 -3.63 12.72 -1.18
C SER A 165 -3.31 13.02 0.29
N TRP A 166 -2.17 12.56 0.80
CA TRP A 166 -1.79 12.62 2.21
C TRP A 166 -0.45 13.32 2.44
N HIS A 167 -0.23 14.40 1.68
CA HIS A 167 1.03 15.15 1.66
C HIS A 167 1.50 15.58 3.07
N GLU A 168 0.58 16.06 3.90
CA GLU A 168 0.81 16.43 5.32
C GLU A 168 1.46 15.29 6.12
N ILE A 169 1.04 14.04 5.93
CA ILE A 169 1.55 12.89 6.68
C ILE A 169 2.94 12.47 6.16
N TYR A 170 3.14 12.56 4.85
CA TYR A 170 4.41 12.18 4.23
C TYR A 170 5.54 13.16 4.55
N PHE A 171 5.23 14.46 4.49
CA PHE A 171 6.22 15.55 4.56
C PHE A 171 6.14 16.40 5.85
N GLY A 172 5.05 16.35 6.62
CA GLY A 172 4.76 17.29 7.71
C GLY A 172 5.32 16.95 9.10
N ARG A 173 6.30 16.03 9.25
CA ARG A 173 6.94 15.78 10.57
C ARG A 173 8.13 16.71 10.84
N GLY A 174 8.03 17.96 10.39
CA GLY A 174 8.96 19.05 10.70
C GLY A 174 8.32 20.03 11.68
N GLY A 175 8.43 19.74 12.97
CA GLY A 175 8.25 20.67 14.09
C GLY A 175 6.95 21.47 14.17
N VAL A 176 5.98 21.00 14.96
CA VAL A 176 5.32 21.71 16.07
C VAL A 176 4.39 20.71 16.75
N SER A 177 4.57 20.60 18.06
CA SER A 177 3.70 19.88 19.00
C SER A 177 2.34 20.57 19.07
N GLY A 178 1.25 19.82 18.94
CA GLY A 178 -0.09 20.33 19.24
C GLY A 178 -1.17 19.54 18.53
N ASP A 179 -1.91 18.75 19.31
CA ASP A 179 -3.31 18.36 19.07
C ASP A 179 -3.83 18.41 17.62
N LEU A 180 -3.92 17.25 16.97
CA LEU A 180 -4.81 17.04 15.82
C LEU A 180 -6.30 17.01 16.25
N CYS A 181 -6.66 17.73 17.32
CA CYS A 181 -8.04 18.05 17.68
C CYS A 181 -8.24 19.56 17.52
N GLY A 182 -8.21 20.01 16.26
CA GLY A 182 -8.65 21.35 15.88
C GLY A 182 -10.17 21.43 15.90
N LYS A 183 -10.70 22.35 16.71
CA LYS A 183 -12.12 22.72 16.79
C LYS A 183 -12.66 23.01 15.37
N ASN A 184 -13.65 22.23 14.92
CA ASN A 184 -14.45 22.42 13.70
C ASN A 184 -13.74 22.35 12.32
N GLY A 185 -12.90 21.33 12.07
CA GLY A 185 -12.38 21.04 10.72
C GLY A 185 -12.32 19.55 10.43
N LYS A 186 -13.31 19.02 9.72
CA LYS A 186 -13.42 17.61 9.33
C LYS A 186 -12.27 17.28 8.37
N LEU A 187 -11.18 16.67 8.87
CA LEU A 187 -10.16 16.07 8.00
C LEU A 187 -10.88 15.09 7.07
N GLU A 188 -10.74 15.26 5.76
CA GLU A 188 -11.42 14.43 4.79
C GLU A 188 -10.76 13.04 4.79
N THR A 189 -11.20 12.19 5.71
CA THR A 189 -10.63 10.87 6.06
C THR A 189 -10.96 9.76 5.06
N ARG A 190 -11.42 10.10 3.86
CA ARG A 190 -11.83 9.10 2.86
C ARG A 190 -10.65 8.76 1.96
N ILE A 191 -10.41 7.46 1.74
CA ILE A 191 -9.58 7.00 0.61
C ILE A 191 -10.09 7.78 -0.62
N PRO A 192 -9.20 8.47 -1.36
CA PRO A 192 -9.61 9.32 -2.47
C PRO A 192 -10.57 8.57 -3.40
N SER A 193 -11.75 9.16 -3.66
CA SER A 193 -12.65 8.66 -4.69
C SER A 193 -12.03 8.97 -6.05
N LEU A 194 -11.35 8.00 -6.63
CA LEU A 194 -10.52 8.20 -7.83
C LEU A 194 -11.29 8.03 -9.13
N LYS A 195 -12.63 8.11 -9.07
CA LYS A 195 -13.54 7.96 -10.21
C LYS A 195 -13.10 8.84 -11.41
N GLY A 196 -12.66 10.08 -11.15
CA GLY A 196 -12.20 11.01 -12.19
C GLY A 196 -10.87 10.64 -12.87
N THR A 197 -9.99 9.87 -12.24
CA THR A 197 -8.70 9.46 -12.86
C THR A 197 -8.90 8.42 -13.97
N LEU A 198 -10.00 7.67 -13.90
CA LEU A 198 -10.31 6.57 -14.82
C LEU A 198 -11.08 7.06 -16.05
N GLU A 199 -12.03 7.99 -15.85
CA GLU A 199 -12.83 8.58 -16.92
C GLU A 199 -11.96 9.30 -17.96
N SER A 200 -10.92 10.04 -17.53
CA SER A 200 -10.00 10.73 -18.44
C SER A 200 -9.14 9.80 -19.31
N TYR A 201 -8.80 8.60 -18.81
CA TYR A 201 -8.01 7.63 -19.59
C TYR A 201 -8.87 6.88 -20.60
N HIS A 202 -10.12 6.55 -20.23
CA HIS A 202 -11.06 5.88 -21.13
C HIS A 202 -11.47 6.76 -22.32
N HIS A 203 -11.57 8.08 -22.14
CA HIS A 203 -11.90 9.00 -23.23
C HIS A 203 -10.80 9.14 -24.30
N ASN A 204 -9.52 9.09 -23.92
CA ASN A 204 -8.41 9.31 -24.86
C ASN A 204 -8.03 8.08 -25.72
N HIS A 205 -8.49 6.88 -25.37
CA HIS A 205 -8.13 5.64 -26.08
C HIS A 205 -9.29 4.91 -26.79
N HIS A 206 -10.54 5.36 -26.64
CA HIS A 206 -11.69 4.77 -27.34
C HIS A 206 -12.03 5.49 -28.65
N HIS A 207 -11.07 5.53 -29.57
CA HIS A 207 -11.33 5.76 -31.00
C HIS A 207 -11.15 4.47 -31.81
N GLN A 208 -11.74 3.34 -31.38
CA GLN A 208 -12.18 2.27 -32.30
C GLN A 208 -13.00 1.17 -31.62
N SER A 209 -13.97 0.67 -32.40
CA SER A 209 -14.92 -0.44 -32.19
C SER A 209 -16.13 -0.17 -31.27
N LYS A 210 -17.22 0.28 -31.92
CA LYS A 210 -18.59 -0.03 -31.48
C LYS A 210 -18.83 -1.53 -31.72
N GLY A 211 -18.95 -2.31 -30.65
CA GLY A 211 -19.30 -3.73 -30.72
C GLY A 211 -19.31 -4.41 -29.35
N LYS A 212 -20.51 -4.57 -28.78
CA LYS A 212 -20.86 -5.41 -27.60
C LYS A 212 -19.76 -5.52 -26.51
N VAL A 213 -19.52 -4.44 -25.76
CA VAL A 213 -18.66 -4.47 -24.57
C VAL A 213 -19.46 -5.00 -23.38
N LYS A 214 -19.32 -6.29 -23.06
CA LYS A 214 -19.93 -6.94 -21.89
C LYS A 214 -18.96 -6.93 -20.70
N LYS A 215 -19.41 -6.39 -19.57
CA LYS A 215 -18.93 -6.50 -18.17
C LYS A 215 -17.50 -6.09 -17.75
N CYS A 216 -16.47 -6.03 -18.60
CA CYS A 216 -15.11 -5.68 -18.10
C CYS A 216 -14.84 -4.17 -17.93
N CYS A 217 -15.69 -3.26 -18.42
CA CYS A 217 -15.37 -1.83 -18.47
C CYS A 217 -15.85 -1.00 -17.27
N GLU A 218 -16.68 -1.55 -16.38
CA GLU A 218 -17.15 -0.84 -15.17
C GLU A 218 -16.25 -1.09 -13.94
N MET A 219 -15.30 -2.03 -14.05
CA MET A 219 -14.51 -2.57 -12.93
C MET A 219 -13.44 -1.63 -12.36
N ALA A 220 -13.23 -0.43 -12.90
CA ALA A 220 -12.01 0.31 -12.62
C ALA A 220 -12.00 0.98 -11.23
N GLY A 221 -13.16 1.44 -10.74
CA GLY A 221 -13.28 2.13 -9.45
C GLY A 221 -13.13 1.19 -8.24
N LEU A 222 -13.86 0.07 -8.24
CA LEU A 222 -13.77 -0.95 -7.19
C LEU A 222 -12.38 -1.59 -7.18
N ALA A 223 -11.87 -2.04 -8.33
CA ALA A 223 -10.52 -2.62 -8.45
C ALA A 223 -9.44 -1.72 -7.84
N MET A 224 -9.54 -0.41 -8.06
CA MET A 224 -8.58 0.56 -7.53
C MET A 224 -8.57 0.60 -6.00
N GLN A 225 -9.75 0.61 -5.38
CA GLN A 225 -9.88 0.64 -3.93
C GLN A 225 -9.30 -0.60 -3.30
N PHE A 226 -9.50 -1.78 -3.90
CA PHE A 226 -8.87 -3.02 -3.44
C PHE A 226 -7.34 -2.99 -3.56
N VAL A 227 -6.80 -2.41 -4.62
CA VAL A 227 -5.34 -2.26 -4.74
C VAL A 227 -4.79 -1.29 -3.70
N ILE A 228 -5.44 -0.13 -3.51
CA ILE A 228 -5.06 0.85 -2.46
C ILE A 228 -5.06 0.18 -1.10
N SER A 229 -6.12 -0.57 -0.85
CA SER A 229 -6.35 -1.34 0.34
C SER A 229 -5.21 -2.32 0.62
N ALA A 230 -4.93 -3.19 -0.35
CA ALA A 230 -3.83 -4.15 -0.26
C ALA A 230 -2.47 -3.47 -0.02
N VAL A 231 -2.22 -2.32 -0.65
CA VAL A 231 -0.95 -1.58 -0.56
C VAL A 231 -0.74 -0.91 0.79
N LEU A 232 -1.81 -0.49 1.47
CA LEU A 232 -1.76 0.22 2.75
C LEU A 232 -1.91 -0.68 3.98
N GLY A 233 -2.51 -1.85 3.83
CA GLY A 233 -2.91 -2.70 4.95
C GLY A 233 -4.43 -2.75 5.11
N ASP A 234 -4.91 -3.45 6.14
CA ASP A 234 -6.30 -3.88 6.27
C ASP A 234 -7.34 -2.72 6.28
N PRO A 235 -8.14 -2.55 5.24
CA PRO A 235 -9.18 -1.54 5.14
C PRO A 235 -10.56 -2.18 5.02
N THR A 236 -10.75 -3.36 5.63
CA THR A 236 -11.98 -4.16 5.52
C THR A 236 -13.25 -3.34 5.83
N THR A 237 -13.16 -2.29 6.67
CA THR A 237 -14.29 -1.38 6.94
C THR A 237 -14.56 -0.33 5.85
N LEU A 238 -13.53 0.10 5.11
CA LEU A 238 -13.63 1.12 4.05
C LEU A 238 -14.21 0.56 2.74
N ILE A 239 -13.96 -0.72 2.45
CA ILE A 239 -14.58 -1.43 1.33
C ILE A 239 -16.10 -1.53 1.55
N ALA A 240 -16.55 -1.84 2.77
CA ALA A 240 -17.98 -1.91 3.10
C ALA A 240 -18.69 -0.56 2.95
N GLY A 241 -18.04 0.54 3.35
CA GLY A 241 -18.59 1.90 3.25
C GLY A 241 -18.73 2.43 1.82
N VAL A 242 -17.83 2.04 0.92
CA VAL A 242 -17.93 2.44 -0.51
C VAL A 242 -18.95 1.57 -1.25
N VAL A 243 -19.01 0.27 -0.98
CA VAL A 243 -20.03 -0.63 -1.56
C VAL A 243 -21.43 -0.15 -1.17
N GLY A 244 -21.65 0.26 0.09
CA GLY A 244 -22.92 0.85 0.53
C GLY A 244 -23.30 2.17 -0.16
N SER A 245 -22.31 2.98 -0.54
CA SER A 245 -22.55 4.23 -1.29
C SER A 245 -22.81 4.01 -2.79
N LEU A 246 -22.35 2.88 -3.36
CA LEU A 246 -22.55 2.54 -4.77
C LEU A 246 -23.86 1.79 -5.01
N MET A 247 -24.41 1.14 -3.99
CA MET A 247 -25.72 0.45 -4.05
C MET A 247 -26.92 1.34 -3.71
N SER A 248 -26.70 2.63 -3.39
CA SER A 248 -27.76 3.58 -3.00
C SER A 248 -28.18 4.56 -4.11
N ARG A 249 -28.05 4.19 -5.39
CA ARG A 249 -28.61 4.96 -6.51
C ARG A 249 -29.26 4.06 -7.55
#